data_AF-A0ABD3YJ54-F1
#
_entry.id   AF-A0ABD3YJ54-F1
#
_cell.length_a   1.000
_cell.length_b   1.000
_cell.length_c   1.000
_cell.angle_alpha   90.00
_cell.angle_beta   90.00
_cell.angle_gamma   90.00
#
_symmetry.space_group_name_H-M   'P 1'
#
loop_
_entity.id
_entity.type
_entity.pdbx_description
1 polymer ?
#
loop_
_entity_poly.entity_id
_entity_poly.type
_entity_poly.pdbx_seq_one_letter_code
_entity_poly.pdbx_strand_id
1 'polypeptide(L)'
;MNTVESIADDGIEHARYCTEQARWLNALGTSICDALVGGKASPEIRAERAKELASLICYLAYDLTHYSERCASKMEKELASMQAQGGAE
;
A
#
# COMPACT_ATOMS: atom_id res chain seq x y z
N MET A 1 -26.49 -1.11 -9.86
CA MET A 1 -25.55 -0.46 -8.93
C MET A 1 -25.27 0.90 -9.51
N ASN A 2 -25.54 1.98 -8.78
CA ASN A 2 -25.26 3.32 -9.30
C ASN A 2 -23.74 3.60 -9.20
N THR A 3 -23.20 4.45 -10.06
CA THR A 3 -21.75 4.65 -10.18
C THR A 3 -21.14 5.28 -8.91
N VAL A 4 -21.94 5.98 -8.08
CA VAL A 4 -21.50 6.52 -6.78
C VAL A 4 -21.24 5.40 -5.76
N GLU A 5 -22.13 4.40 -5.70
CA GLU A 5 -21.93 3.19 -4.90
C GLU A 5 -20.65 2.46 -5.35
N SER A 6 -20.40 2.39 -6.66
CA SER A 6 -19.17 1.79 -7.19
C SER A 6 -17.89 2.52 -6.76
N ILE A 7 -17.87 3.86 -6.80
CA ILE A 7 -16.73 4.66 -6.35
C ILE A 7 -16.52 4.52 -4.84
N ALA A 8 -17.61 4.50 -4.06
CA ALA A 8 -17.54 4.30 -2.62
C ALA A 8 -16.99 2.91 -2.26
N ASP A 9 -17.43 1.86 -2.95
CA ASP A 9 -16.93 0.50 -2.77
C ASP A 9 -15.45 0.40 -3.14
N ASP A 10 -15.03 0.98 -4.27
CA ASP A 10 -13.62 1.05 -4.67
C ASP A 10 -12.76 1.80 -3.63
N GLY A 11 -13.27 2.89 -3.06
CA GLY A 11 -12.59 3.63 -2.00
C GLY A 11 -12.47 2.84 -0.68
N ILE A 12 -13.51 2.10 -0.29
CA ILE A 12 -13.48 1.22 0.88
C ILE A 12 -12.46 0.09 0.66
N GLU A 13 -12.44 -0.50 -0.52
CA GLU A 13 -11.51 -1.58 -0.84
C GLU A 13 -10.06 -1.07 -0.88
N HIS A 14 -9.82 0.10 -1.45
CA HIS A 14 -8.50 0.76 -1.40
C HIS A 14 -8.04 1.01 0.04
N ALA A 15 -8.92 1.50 0.92
CA ALA A 15 -8.59 1.72 2.34
C ALA A 15 -8.26 0.41 3.09
N ARG A 16 -8.98 -0.68 2.80
CA ARG A 16 -8.67 -2.02 3.33
C ARG A 16 -7.31 -2.50 2.86
N TYR A 17 -7.02 -2.36 1.57
CA TYR A 17 -5.72 -2.71 0.99
C TYR A 17 -4.58 -1.92 1.66
N CYS A 18 -4.71 -0.60 1.78
CA CYS A 18 -3.72 0.24 2.46
C CYS A 18 -3.48 -0.19 3.91
N THR A 19 -4.54 -0.57 4.63
CA THR A 19 -4.43 -1.05 6.02
C THR A 19 -3.62 -2.34 6.11
N GLU A 20 -3.87 -3.28 5.19
CA GLU A 20 -3.14 -4.55 5.18
C GLU A 20 -1.67 -4.34 4.79
N GLN A 21 -1.39 -3.50 3.80
CA GLN A 21 -0.01 -3.16 3.44
C GLN A 21 0.73 -2.46 4.59
N ALA A 22 0.07 -1.56 5.32
CA ALA A 22 0.66 -0.93 6.50
C ALA A 22 1.02 -1.95 7.59
N ARG A 23 0.20 -3.00 7.79
CA ARG A 23 0.52 -4.08 8.74
C ARG A 23 1.76 -4.85 8.31
N TRP A 24 1.88 -5.18 7.01
CA TRP A 24 3.05 -5.90 6.50
C TRP A 24 4.32 -5.07 6.60
N LEU A 25 4.26 -3.78 6.24
CA LEU A 25 5.38 -2.85 6.39
C LEU A 25 5.82 -2.72 7.86
N ASN A 26 4.85 -2.64 8.79
CA ASN A 26 5.14 -2.60 10.22
C ASN A 26 5.80 -3.91 10.73
N ALA A 27 5.30 -5.06 10.29
CA ALA A 27 5.86 -6.37 10.66
C ALA A 27 7.29 -6.55 10.15
N LEU A 28 7.57 -6.10 8.92
CA LEU A 28 8.92 -6.10 8.36
C LEU A 28 9.84 -5.13 9.11
N GLY A 29 9.37 -3.92 9.41
CA GLY A 29 10.13 -2.95 10.20
C GLY A 29 10.49 -3.48 11.59
N THR A 30 9.54 -4.15 12.24
CA THR A 30 9.77 -4.82 13.54
C THR A 30 10.81 -5.94 13.39
N SER A 31 10.69 -6.76 12.35
CA SER A 31 11.64 -7.85 12.07
C SER A 31 13.08 -7.35 11.81
N ILE A 32 13.23 -6.17 11.20
CA ILE A 32 14.53 -5.51 11.02
C ILE A 32 15.12 -5.13 12.38
N CYS A 33 14.32 -4.47 13.23
CA CYS A 33 14.74 -4.11 14.58
C CYS A 33 15.19 -5.35 15.36
N ASP A 34 14.40 -6.43 15.32
CA ASP A 34 14.71 -7.68 16.00
C ASP A 34 16.02 -8.31 15.51
N ALA A 35 16.25 -8.30 14.18
CA ALA A 35 17.50 -8.79 13.61
C ALA A 35 18.73 -8.00 14.11
N LEU A 36 18.57 -6.68 14.31
CA LEU A 36 19.65 -5.79 14.70
C LEU A 36 19.94 -5.82 16.22
N VAL A 37 18.93 -6.00 17.08
CA VAL A 37 19.05 -5.91 18.55
C VAL A 37 19.88 -7.05 19.15
N GLY A 38 19.99 -8.21 18.50
CA GLY A 38 20.89 -9.28 18.95
C GLY A 38 20.52 -10.65 18.41
N GLY A 39 21.23 -11.68 18.86
CA GLY A 39 20.95 -13.06 18.49
C GLY A 39 22.19 -13.94 18.46
N LYS A 40 21.98 -15.24 18.20
CA LYS A 40 23.07 -16.22 18.11
C LYS A 40 23.87 -16.11 16.80
N ALA A 41 23.33 -15.43 15.79
CA ALA A 41 23.98 -15.23 14.50
C ALA A 41 25.04 -14.12 14.56
N SER A 42 26.04 -14.19 13.69
CA SER A 42 27.08 -13.16 13.61
C SER A 42 26.48 -11.80 13.22
N PRO A 43 27.13 -10.68 13.61
CA PRO A 43 26.69 -9.34 13.22
C PRO A 43 26.51 -9.16 11.71
N GLU A 44 27.38 -9.76 10.89
CA GLU A 44 27.34 -9.67 9.43
C GLU A 44 26.09 -10.34 8.86
N ILE A 45 25.75 -11.53 9.34
CA ILE A 45 24.54 -12.25 8.92
C ILE A 45 23.28 -11.45 9.30
N ARG A 46 23.28 -10.85 10.49
CA ARG A 46 22.16 -10.04 10.97
C ARG A 46 22.00 -8.75 10.15
N ALA A 47 23.11 -8.11 9.79
CA ALA A 47 23.10 -6.92 8.95
C ALA A 47 22.60 -7.23 7.53
N GLU A 48 23.06 -8.34 6.92
CA GLU A 48 22.57 -8.74 5.60
C GLU A 48 21.07 -9.07 5.65
N ARG A 49 20.60 -9.78 6.69
CA ARG A 49 19.18 -10.05 6.87
C ARG A 49 18.35 -8.77 7.02
N ALA A 50 18.82 -7.81 7.81
CA ALA A 50 18.16 -6.50 7.95
C ALA A 50 18.09 -5.75 6.61
N LYS A 51 19.14 -5.82 5.80
CA LYS A 51 19.19 -5.21 4.46
C LYS A 51 18.24 -5.88 3.47
N GLU A 52 18.13 -7.21 3.48
CA GLU A 52 17.14 -7.93 2.67
C GLU A 52 15.70 -7.49 3.02
N LEU A 53 15.38 -7.45 4.32
CA LEU A 53 14.07 -7.03 4.81
C LEU A 53 13.79 -5.55 4.46
N ALA A 54 14.80 -4.67 4.57
CA ALA A 54 14.67 -3.27 4.18
C ALA A 54 14.41 -3.12 2.67
N SER A 55 15.07 -3.94 1.85
CA SER A 55 14.83 -3.95 0.40
C SER A 55 13.40 -4.38 0.07
N LEU A 56 12.86 -5.36 0.81
CA LEU A 56 11.45 -5.77 0.66
C LEU A 56 10.48 -4.66 1.08
N ILE A 57 10.76 -3.93 2.17
CA ILE A 57 9.98 -2.75 2.56
C ILE A 57 9.95 -1.72 1.43
N CYS A 58 11.10 -1.39 0.85
CA CYS A 58 11.19 -0.43 -0.25
C CYS A 58 10.35 -0.87 -1.45
N TYR A 59 10.40 -2.16 -1.80
CA TYR A 59 9.58 -2.72 -2.89
C TYR A 59 8.07 -2.61 -2.59
N LEU A 60 7.64 -3.02 -1.40
CA LEU A 60 6.22 -2.97 -1.02
C LEU A 60 5.70 -1.54 -0.91
N ALA A 61 6.51 -0.61 -0.40
CA ALA A 61 6.16 0.80 -0.34
C ALA A 61 6.03 1.42 -1.75
N TYR A 62 6.93 1.06 -2.66
CA TYR A 62 6.85 1.45 -4.07
C TYR A 62 5.56 0.92 -4.71
N ASP A 63 5.26 -0.37 -4.55
CA ASP A 63 4.06 -0.99 -5.12
C ASP A 63 2.77 -0.37 -4.56
N LEU A 64 2.69 -0.17 -3.24
CA LEU A 64 1.57 0.50 -2.59
C LEU A 64 1.36 1.93 -3.12
N THR A 65 2.44 2.68 -3.36
CA THR A 65 2.38 4.03 -3.92
C THR A 65 1.75 3.99 -5.32
N HIS A 66 2.26 3.13 -6.20
CA HIS A 66 1.78 3.02 -7.58
C HIS A 66 0.36 2.48 -7.68
N TYR A 67 0.00 1.53 -6.81
CA TYR A 67 -1.36 1.03 -6.71
C TYR A 67 -2.32 2.14 -6.28
N SER A 68 -1.94 2.91 -5.25
CA SER A 68 -2.77 3.99 -4.71
C SER A 68 -2.98 5.13 -5.72
N GLU A 69 -1.94 5.53 -6.44
CA GLU A 69 -2.05 6.52 -7.53
C GLU A 69 -2.99 6.05 -8.63
N ARG A 70 -2.92 4.76 -8.98
CA ARG A 70 -3.79 4.15 -10.00
C ARG A 70 -5.25 4.11 -9.54
N CYS A 71 -5.50 3.72 -8.29
CA CYS A 71 -6.84 3.72 -7.69
C CYS A 71 -7.43 5.13 -7.64
N ALA A 72 -6.67 6.12 -7.18
CA ALA A 72 -7.08 7.52 -7.18
C ALA A 72 -7.43 8.00 -8.60
N SER A 73 -6.53 7.77 -9.56
CA SER A 73 -6.75 8.14 -10.97
C SER A 73 -7.99 7.47 -11.58
N LYS A 74 -8.31 6.23 -11.17
CA LYS A 74 -9.51 5.52 -11.62
C LYS A 74 -10.77 6.16 -11.05
N MET A 75 -10.82 6.36 -9.74
CA MET A 75 -11.97 6.98 -9.05
C MET A 75 -12.22 8.41 -9.54
N GLU A 76 -11.16 9.20 -9.79
CA GLU A 76 -11.27 10.55 -10.36
C GLU A 76 -11.90 10.55 -11.76
N LYS A 77 -11.52 9.61 -12.62
CA LYS A 77 -12.09 9.47 -13.98
C LYS A 77 -13.56 9.08 -13.93
N GLU A 78 -13.91 8.14 -13.05
CA GLU A 78 -15.30 7.73 -12.85
C GLU A 78 -16.15 8.90 -12.34
N LEU A 79 -15.63 9.66 -11.37
CA LEU A 79 -16.30 10.86 -10.86
C LEU A 79 -16.48 11.93 -11.93
N ALA A 80 -15.45 12.21 -12.74
CA ALA A 80 -15.51 13.17 -13.84
C ALA A 80 -16.53 12.74 -14.91
N SER A 81 -16.60 11.44 -15.23
CA SER A 81 -17.58 10.90 -16.17
C SER A 81 -19.03 11.13 -15.69
N MET A 82 -19.27 11.02 -14.38
CA MET A 82 -20.58 11.27 -13.78
C MET A 82 -20.97 12.74 -13.86
N GLN A 83 -20.03 13.65 -13.56
CA GLN A 83 -20.28 15.10 -13.67
C GLN A 83 -20.63 15.51 -15.11
N ALA A 84 -19.96 14.92 -16.10
CA ALA A 84 -20.26 15.17 -17.51
C ALA A 84 -21.64 14.64 -17.94
N GLN A 85 -22.10 13.53 -17.37
CA GLN A 85 -23.43 12.96 -17.66
C GLN A 85 -24.57 13.69 -16.92
N GLY A 86 -24.30 14.23 -15.73
CA GLY A 86 -25.27 15.00 -14.93
C GLY A 86 -25.40 16.48 -15.31
N GLY A 87 -24.60 16.98 -16.26
CA GLY A 87 -24.67 18.36 -16.77
C GLY A 87 -25.42 18.50 -18.11
N ALA A 88 -26.11 17.44 -18.56
CA ALA A 88 -26.87 17.39 -19.81
C ALA A 88 -28.39 17.47 -19.63
N GLU A 89 -28.86 18.02 -18.49
CA GLU A 89 -30.26 18.40 -18.25
C GLU A 89 -30.43 19.93 -18.21
#